data_AF-A0A0Q6YD99-F1
#
_entry.id   AF-A0A0Q6YD99-F1
#
_cell.length_a   1.000
_cell.length_b   1.000
_cell.length_c   1.000
_cell.angle_alpha   90.00
_cell.angle_beta   90.00
_cell.angle_gamma   90.00
#
_symmetry.space_group_name_H-M   'P 1'
#
loop_
_entity.id
_entity.type
_entity.pdbx_description
1 polymer ?
#
loop_
_entity_poly.entity_id
_entity_poly.type
_entity_poly.pdbx_seq_one_letter_code
_entity_poly.pdbx_strand_id
1 'polypeptide(L)'
;MAPLIVEEALAQAVNGNPHGGGMLLVPLIEQSRFECYALCVMLASAAAVGMKPHDGPGPIVLEVEDTWTGRPASAADLPQDMRFAALFAAAVANDDRGQMKALFEALACDAHTDAGMGRLVDGVLALFLLAVGTTRALIDHERANPNQEGN
;
A
#
# COMPACT_ATOMS: atom_id res chain seq x y z
N MET A 1 7.97 6.33 17.30
CA MET A 1 8.71 7.18 16.34
C MET A 1 8.30 6.87 14.90
N ALA A 2 8.23 5.61 14.49
CA ALA A 2 7.77 5.19 13.15
C ALA A 2 6.40 5.77 12.68
N PRO A 3 5.36 5.92 13.52
CA PRO A 3 4.07 6.43 13.04
C PRO A 3 4.12 7.85 12.46
N LEU A 4 4.88 8.74 13.11
CA LEU A 4 5.05 10.13 12.67
C LEU A 4 5.77 10.21 11.31
N ILE A 5 6.74 9.32 11.08
CA ILE A 5 7.51 9.28 9.82
C ILE A 5 6.61 8.83 8.66
N VAL A 6 5.73 7.85 8.89
CA VAL A 6 4.80 7.36 7.87
C VAL A 6 3.76 8.44 7.51
N GLU A 7 3.20 9.11 8.52
CA GLU A 7 2.28 10.23 8.31
C GLU A 7 2.95 11.38 7.52
N GLU A 8 4.18 11.74 7.89
CA GLU A 8 4.93 12.78 7.18
C GLU A 8 5.28 12.37 5.74
N ALA A 9 5.68 11.11 5.53
CA ALA A 9 5.93 10.57 4.20
C ALA A 9 4.67 10.64 3.32
N LEU A 10 3.52 10.21 3.85
CA LEU A 10 2.24 10.28 3.15
C LEU A 10 1.84 11.73 2.87
N ALA A 11 1.99 12.63 3.84
CA ALA A 11 1.67 14.05 3.67
C ALA A 11 2.52 14.71 2.58
N GLN A 12 3.83 14.44 2.53
CA GLN A 12 4.69 14.95 1.46
C GLN A 12 4.27 14.40 0.09
N ALA A 13 3.99 13.10 0.01
CA ALA A 13 3.60 12.47 -1.24
C ALA A 13 2.26 12.97 -1.77
N VAL A 14 1.24 13.09 -0.92
CA VAL A 14 -0.07 13.64 -1.26
C VAL A 14 0.08 15.06 -1.82
N ASN A 15 0.94 15.89 -1.20
CA ASN A 15 1.23 17.27 -1.62
C ASN A 15 2.15 17.39 -2.87
N GLY A 16 2.42 16.30 -3.58
CA GLY A 16 3.13 16.33 -4.85
C GLY A 16 4.62 16.02 -4.76
N ASN A 17 5.12 15.60 -3.59
CA ASN A 17 6.50 15.16 -3.40
C ASN A 17 6.59 13.66 -3.01
N PRO A 18 6.19 12.73 -3.89
CA PRO A 18 6.24 11.29 -3.59
C PRO A 18 7.66 10.78 -3.40
N HIS A 19 8.65 11.35 -4.11
CA HIS A 19 10.04 10.98 -3.96
C HIS A 19 10.59 11.35 -2.58
N GLY A 20 10.39 12.60 -2.13
CA GLY A 20 10.81 13.04 -0.80
C GLY A 20 10.12 12.25 0.32
N GLY A 21 8.83 11.98 0.18
CA GLY A 21 8.10 11.12 1.12
C GLY A 21 8.65 9.69 1.18
N GLY A 22 8.91 9.06 0.03
CA GLY A 22 9.50 7.72 -0.04
C GLY A 22 10.88 7.63 0.60
N MET A 23 11.71 8.66 0.46
CA MET A 23 13.04 8.71 1.08
C MET A 23 13.00 8.70 2.61
N LEU A 24 11.92 9.19 3.24
CA LEU A 24 11.74 9.12 4.69
C LEU A 24 11.52 7.70 5.21
N LEU A 25 11.09 6.78 4.34
CA LEU A 25 10.80 5.39 4.71
C LEU A 25 12.04 4.50 4.67
N VAL A 26 13.07 4.88 3.91
CA VAL A 26 14.30 4.08 3.72
C VAL A 26 14.93 3.63 5.06
N PRO A 27 15.12 4.51 6.07
CA PRO A 27 15.68 4.08 7.35
C PRO A 27 14.83 3.03 8.07
N LEU A 28 13.50 3.07 7.93
CA LEU A 28 12.59 2.09 8.55
C LEU A 28 12.62 0.73 7.84
N ILE A 29 12.89 0.73 6.53
CA ILE A 29 13.08 -0.49 5.73
C ILE A 29 14.39 -1.17 6.14
N GLU A 30 15.46 -0.40 6.29
CA GLU A 30 16.80 -0.91 6.57
C GLU A 30 17.03 -1.29 8.05
N GLN A 31 16.24 -0.73 8.98
CA GLN A 31 16.48 -0.90 10.41
C GLN A 31 16.35 -2.35 10.89
N SER A 32 15.24 -3.02 10.56
CA SER A 32 15.03 -4.43 10.87
C SER A 32 13.82 -5.00 10.14
N ARG A 33 13.76 -6.33 10.03
CA ARG A 33 12.61 -7.03 9.44
C ARG A 33 11.29 -6.75 10.18
N PHE A 34 11.33 -6.56 11.49
CA PHE A 34 10.14 -6.30 12.29
C PHE A 34 9.55 -4.91 11.97
N GLU A 35 10.40 -3.88 11.97
CA GLU A 35 10.04 -2.50 11.65
C GLU A 35 9.56 -2.39 10.21
N CYS A 36 10.23 -3.07 9.27
CA CYS A 36 9.80 -3.11 7.88
C CYS A 36 8.44 -3.81 7.72
N TYR A 37 8.17 -4.90 8.45
CA TYR A 37 6.86 -5.55 8.44
C TYR A 37 5.77 -4.62 9.01
N ALA A 38 6.04 -3.97 10.14
CA ALA A 38 5.12 -3.03 10.75
C ALA A 38 4.81 -1.85 9.82
N LEU A 39 5.83 -1.34 9.10
CA LEU A 39 5.67 -0.33 8.06
C LEU A 39 4.73 -0.81 6.94
N CYS A 40 4.94 -2.03 6.42
CA CYS A 40 4.05 -2.61 5.40
C CYS A 40 2.60 -2.66 5.89
N VAL A 41 2.36 -3.10 7.14
CA VAL A 41 1.01 -3.15 7.73
C VAL A 41 0.39 -1.76 7.82
N MET A 42 1.14 -0.75 8.26
CA MET A 42 0.65 0.63 8.33
C MET A 42 0.26 1.18 6.97
N LEU A 43 1.13 1.01 5.96
CA LEU A 43 0.86 1.47 4.60
C LEU A 43 -0.33 0.74 3.97
N ALA A 44 -0.41 -0.59 4.14
CA ALA A 44 -1.54 -1.36 3.64
C ALA A 44 -2.84 -0.98 4.33
N SER A 45 -2.81 -0.67 5.63
CA SER A 45 -4.00 -0.21 6.34
C SER A 45 -4.52 1.09 5.74
N ALA A 46 -3.63 2.05 5.44
CA ALA A 46 -3.98 3.29 4.76
C ALA A 46 -4.52 3.04 3.34
N ALA A 47 -3.91 2.11 2.60
CA ALA A 47 -4.38 1.70 1.28
C ALA A 47 -5.77 1.02 1.32
N ALA A 48 -6.04 0.25 2.38
CA ALA A 48 -7.27 -0.51 2.55
C ALA A 48 -8.50 0.34 2.91
N VAL A 49 -8.31 1.57 3.43
CA VAL A 49 -9.44 2.47 3.79
C VAL A 49 -10.39 2.73 2.62
N GLY A 50 -9.87 2.77 1.39
CA GLY A 50 -10.67 2.97 0.18
C GLY A 50 -11.21 1.68 -0.45
N MET A 51 -10.84 0.51 0.08
CA MET A 51 -11.32 -0.77 -0.46
C MET A 51 -12.76 -1.00 -0.03
N LYS A 52 -13.64 -1.25 -1.01
CA LYS A 52 -15.02 -1.64 -0.74
C LYS A 52 -15.14 -3.16 -0.75
N PRO A 53 -16.00 -3.74 0.10
CA PRO A 53 -16.41 -5.12 -0.07
C PRO A 53 -16.98 -5.32 -1.48
N HIS A 54 -16.63 -6.44 -2.11
CA HIS A 54 -17.31 -6.85 -3.34
C HIS A 54 -18.80 -7.08 -3.02
N ASP A 55 -19.71 -6.83 -3.97
CA ASP A 55 -21.18 -6.93 -3.78
C ASP A 55 -21.67 -8.41 -3.66
N GLY A 56 -20.97 -9.23 -2.90
CA GLY A 56 -21.28 -10.64 -2.65
C GLY A 56 -20.51 -11.23 -1.46
N PRO A 57 -20.88 -12.44 -1.01
CA PRO A 57 -20.16 -13.14 0.05
C PRO A 57 -18.76 -13.54 -0.47
N GLY A 58 -17.73 -12.85 -0.02
CA GLY A 58 -16.34 -13.12 -0.41
C GLY A 58 -15.34 -12.20 0.27
N PRO A 59 -14.04 -12.54 0.23
CA PRO A 59 -12.99 -11.69 0.75
C PRO A 59 -12.90 -10.38 -0.04
N ILE A 60 -12.44 -9.31 0.62
CA ILE A 60 -12.11 -8.05 -0.03
C ILE A 60 -10.96 -8.31 -0.99
N VAL A 61 -11.15 -7.96 -2.27
CA VAL A 61 -10.12 -8.01 -3.31
C VAL A 61 -9.89 -6.60 -3.82
N LEU A 62 -8.63 -6.27 -4.12
CA LEU A 62 -8.33 -5.03 -4.83
C LEU A 62 -8.79 -5.22 -6.29
N GLU A 63 -9.78 -4.45 -6.71
CA GLU A 63 -10.13 -4.37 -8.13
C GLU A 63 -9.04 -3.61 -8.87
N VAL A 64 -8.50 -4.23 -9.92
CA VAL A 64 -7.49 -3.63 -10.79
C VAL A 64 -8.17 -3.31 -12.11
N GLU A 65 -8.00 -2.09 -12.59
CA GLU A 65 -8.50 -1.66 -13.89
C GLU A 65 -7.31 -1.28 -14.78
N ASP A 66 -7.34 -1.72 -16.03
CA ASP A 66 -6.42 -1.24 -17.04
C ASP A 66 -6.87 0.15 -17.52
N THR A 67 -6.13 1.18 -17.13
CA THR A 67 -6.44 2.58 -17.48
C THR A 67 -6.40 2.89 -18.97
N TRP A 68 -5.74 2.07 -19.81
CA TRP A 68 -5.77 2.26 -21.27
C TRP A 68 -7.03 1.68 -21.91
N THR A 69 -7.58 0.59 -21.36
CA THR A 69 -8.69 -0.14 -21.97
C THR A 69 -10.01 0.00 -21.20
N GLY A 70 -9.98 0.50 -19.97
CA GLY A 70 -11.11 0.61 -19.06
C GLY A 70 -11.68 -0.75 -18.63
N ARG A 71 -10.89 -1.83 -18.76
CA ARG A 71 -11.34 -3.19 -18.49
C ARG A 71 -10.84 -3.67 -17.13
N PRO A 72 -11.61 -4.54 -16.44
CA PRO A 72 -11.10 -5.27 -15.29
C PRO A 72 -9.84 -6.06 -15.66
N ALA A 73 -8.82 -5.94 -14.84
CA ALA A 73 -7.56 -6.67 -14.91
C ALA A 73 -7.38 -7.50 -13.63
N SER A 74 -6.42 -8.42 -13.64
CA SER A 74 -6.05 -9.17 -12.45
C SER A 74 -4.85 -8.55 -11.75
N ALA A 75 -4.81 -8.64 -10.41
CA ALA A 75 -3.57 -8.40 -9.67
C ALA A 75 -2.42 -9.32 -10.12
N ALA A 76 -2.73 -10.47 -10.74
CA ALA A 76 -1.72 -11.36 -11.32
C ALA A 76 -0.98 -10.76 -12.52
N ASP A 77 -1.60 -9.81 -13.22
CA ASP A 77 -1.05 -9.13 -14.41
C ASP A 77 -0.17 -7.93 -14.04
N LEU A 78 -0.15 -7.55 -12.76
CA LEU A 78 0.67 -6.45 -12.27
C LEU A 78 2.16 -6.81 -12.22
N PRO A 79 3.05 -5.82 -12.37
CA PRO A 79 4.45 -5.93 -11.96
C PRO A 79 4.60 -6.51 -10.55
N GLN A 80 5.69 -7.22 -10.28
CA GLN A 80 5.84 -8.02 -9.06
C GLN A 80 5.68 -7.22 -7.76
N ASP A 81 6.23 -6.01 -7.72
CA ASP A 81 6.15 -5.02 -6.64
C ASP A 81 4.71 -4.52 -6.42
N MET A 82 4.02 -4.15 -7.51
CA MET A 82 2.62 -3.72 -7.46
C MET A 82 1.68 -4.87 -7.06
N ARG A 83 1.94 -6.07 -7.55
CA ARG A 83 1.22 -7.29 -7.17
C ARG A 83 1.39 -7.58 -5.68
N PHE A 84 2.60 -7.47 -5.15
CA PHE A 84 2.83 -7.58 -3.71
C PHE A 84 2.00 -6.55 -2.94
N ALA A 85 2.06 -5.27 -3.32
CA ALA A 85 1.31 -4.21 -2.66
C ALA A 85 -0.21 -4.47 -2.66
N ALA A 86 -0.76 -4.86 -3.81
CA ALA A 86 -2.18 -5.18 -3.96
C ALA A 86 -2.61 -6.35 -3.07
N LEU A 87 -1.87 -7.47 -3.13
CA LEU A 87 -2.18 -8.67 -2.35
C LEU A 87 -2.00 -8.44 -0.85
N PHE A 88 -0.97 -7.69 -0.46
CA PHE A 88 -0.72 -7.39 0.95
C PHE A 88 -1.79 -6.46 1.53
N ALA A 89 -2.21 -5.43 0.78
CA ALA A 89 -3.31 -4.56 1.18
C ALA A 89 -4.63 -5.34 1.30
N ALA A 90 -4.92 -6.24 0.37
CA ALA A 90 -6.09 -7.12 0.47
C ALA A 90 -6.00 -8.05 1.70
N ALA A 91 -4.84 -8.65 1.99
CA ALA A 91 -4.65 -9.46 3.19
C ALA A 91 -4.94 -8.64 4.46
N VAL A 92 -4.45 -7.41 4.54
CA VAL A 92 -4.74 -6.47 5.65
C VAL A 92 -6.22 -6.15 5.76
N ALA A 93 -6.89 -5.85 4.65
CA ALA A 93 -8.33 -5.57 4.63
C ALA A 93 -9.17 -6.75 5.14
N ASN A 94 -8.69 -7.99 4.97
CA ASN A 94 -9.35 -9.20 5.44
C ASN A 94 -8.87 -9.69 6.83
N ASP A 95 -7.97 -8.97 7.51
CA ASP A 95 -7.26 -9.41 8.73
C ASP A 95 -6.60 -10.80 8.59
N ASP A 96 -6.18 -11.18 7.37
CA ASP A 96 -5.51 -12.46 7.11
C ASP A 96 -4.02 -12.38 7.47
N ARG A 97 -3.73 -12.49 8.76
CA ARG A 97 -2.37 -12.44 9.31
C ARG A 97 -1.45 -13.52 8.74
N GLY A 98 -2.01 -14.68 8.36
CA GLY A 98 -1.25 -15.76 7.76
C GLY A 98 -0.73 -15.36 6.39
N GLN A 99 -1.62 -14.81 5.56
CA GLN A 99 -1.26 -14.30 4.24
C GLN A 99 -0.33 -13.08 4.31
N MET A 100 -0.59 -12.13 5.23
CA MET A 100 0.32 -10.99 5.45
C MET A 100 1.76 -11.48 5.72
N LYS A 101 1.92 -12.40 6.67
CA LYS A 101 3.24 -12.94 7.04
C LYS A 101 3.89 -13.68 5.86
N ALA A 102 3.15 -14.54 5.18
CA ALA A 102 3.66 -15.29 4.03
C ALA A 102 4.12 -14.39 2.88
N LEU A 103 3.35 -13.36 2.55
CA LEU A 103 3.69 -12.39 1.51
C LEU A 103 4.94 -11.57 1.88
N PHE A 104 5.03 -11.10 3.13
CA PHE A 104 6.22 -10.38 3.59
C PHE A 104 7.45 -11.27 3.61
N GLU A 105 7.35 -12.51 4.10
CA GLU A 105 8.47 -13.45 4.11
C GLU A 105 8.95 -13.77 2.70
N ALA A 106 8.04 -13.95 1.75
CA ALA A 106 8.39 -14.15 0.34
C ALA A 106 9.15 -12.94 -0.25
N LEU A 107 8.77 -11.72 0.12
CA LEU A 107 9.46 -10.51 -0.31
C LEU A 107 10.83 -10.33 0.38
N ALA A 108 10.90 -10.59 1.68
CA ALA A 108 12.07 -10.33 2.51
C ALA A 108 13.09 -11.50 2.53
N CYS A 109 12.77 -12.65 1.94
CA CYS A 109 13.59 -13.86 1.95
C CYS A 109 15.03 -13.57 1.49
N ASP A 110 15.17 -12.88 0.35
CA ASP A 110 16.45 -12.59 -0.29
C ASP A 110 17.05 -11.23 0.09
N ALA A 111 16.48 -10.53 1.07
CA ALA A 111 16.90 -9.16 1.44
C ALA A 111 18.35 -9.06 1.94
N HIS A 112 19.05 -10.18 2.10
CA HIS A 112 20.48 -10.25 2.38
C HIS A 112 21.37 -10.05 1.13
N THR A 113 20.78 -9.99 -0.06
CA THR A 113 21.44 -9.67 -1.34
C THR A 113 21.03 -8.29 -1.81
N ASP A 114 21.88 -7.57 -2.53
CA ASP A 114 21.54 -6.24 -3.09
C ASP A 114 20.28 -6.29 -3.95
N ALA A 115 20.15 -7.33 -4.78
CA ALA A 115 18.98 -7.53 -5.63
C ALA A 115 17.70 -7.82 -4.83
N GLY A 116 17.81 -8.58 -3.73
CA GLY A 116 16.67 -8.86 -2.87
C GLY A 116 16.28 -7.67 -1.99
N MET A 117 17.26 -6.88 -1.53
CA MET A 117 16.99 -5.62 -0.83
C MET A 117 16.30 -4.62 -1.78
N GLY A 118 16.75 -4.53 -3.04
CA GLY A 118 16.06 -3.75 -4.07
C GLY A 118 14.59 -4.14 -4.22
N ARG A 119 14.30 -5.44 -4.33
CA ARG A 119 12.91 -5.94 -4.39
C ARG A 119 12.09 -5.59 -3.15
N LEU A 120 12.68 -5.67 -1.95
CA LEU A 120 12.01 -5.30 -0.70
C LEU A 120 11.65 -3.81 -0.71
N VAL A 121 12.61 -2.95 -1.06
CA VAL A 121 12.39 -1.50 -1.17
C VAL A 121 11.30 -1.20 -2.21
N ASP A 122 11.38 -1.78 -3.40
CA ASP A 122 10.39 -1.56 -4.46
C ASP A 122 8.98 -2.00 -4.01
N GLY A 123 8.86 -3.15 -3.35
CA GLY A 123 7.58 -3.62 -2.80
C GLY A 123 6.99 -2.71 -1.73
N VAL A 124 7.83 -2.20 -0.81
CA VAL A 124 7.38 -1.23 0.22
C VAL A 124 6.98 0.10 -0.42
N LEU A 125 7.74 0.57 -1.42
CA LEU A 125 7.42 1.81 -2.14
C LEU A 125 6.16 1.66 -3.00
N ALA A 126 5.90 0.50 -3.61
CA ALA A 126 4.65 0.23 -4.29
C ALA A 126 3.44 0.30 -3.33
N LEU A 127 3.59 -0.24 -2.11
CA LEU A 127 2.59 -0.11 -1.04
C LEU A 127 2.37 1.33 -0.62
N PHE A 128 3.45 2.11 -0.49
CA PHE A 128 3.38 3.52 -0.20
C PHE A 128 2.64 4.29 -1.29
N LEU A 129 2.94 4.04 -2.56
CA LEU A 129 2.24 4.68 -3.68
C LEU A 129 0.76 4.31 -3.73
N LEU A 130 0.42 3.06 -3.42
CA LEU A 130 -0.98 2.63 -3.30
C LEU A 130 -1.70 3.40 -2.19
N ALA A 131 -1.08 3.53 -1.00
CA ALA A 131 -1.64 4.30 0.11
C ALA A 131 -1.83 5.80 -0.24
N VAL A 132 -0.86 6.39 -0.96
CA VAL A 132 -0.95 7.77 -1.45
C VAL A 132 -2.09 7.93 -2.46
N GLY A 133 -2.21 7.00 -3.40
CA GLY A 133 -3.29 6.98 -4.39
C GLY A 133 -4.67 6.93 -3.74
N THR A 134 -4.87 6.01 -2.79
CA THR A 134 -6.11 5.90 -2.01
C THR A 134 -6.40 7.19 -1.23
N THR A 135 -5.40 7.74 -0.55
CA THR A 135 -5.57 8.96 0.27
C THR A 135 -5.97 10.16 -0.59
N ARG A 136 -5.36 10.32 -1.77
CA ARG A 136 -5.74 11.37 -2.72
C ARG A 136 -7.16 11.19 -3.23
N ALA A 137 -7.52 9.98 -3.64
CA ALA A 137 -8.88 9.68 -4.11
C ALA A 137 -9.94 10.00 -3.04
N LEU A 138 -9.64 9.73 -1.75
CA LEU A 138 -10.51 10.07 -0.64
C LEU A 138 -10.65 11.59 -0.46
N ILE A 139 -9.54 12.32 -0.44
CA ILE A 139 -9.53 13.80 -0.34
C ILE A 139 -10.32 14.43 -1.50
N ASP A 140 -10.12 13.93 -2.72
CA ASP A 140 -10.81 14.44 -3.90
C ASP A 140 -12.32 14.13 -3.85
N HIS A 141 -12.70 12.94 -3.36
CA HIS A 141 -14.10 12.57 -3.13
C HIS A 141 -14.76 13.45 -2.05
N GLU A 142 -14.09 13.74 -0.94
CA GLU A 142 -14.58 14.64 0.11
C GLU A 142 -14.75 16.07 -0.41
N ARG A 143 -13.79 16.58 -1.18
CA ARG A 143 -13.88 17.89 -1.83
C ARG A 143 -15.02 17.97 -2.85
N ALA A 144 -15.30 16.87 -3.55
CA ALA A 144 -16.41 16.78 -4.49
C ALA A 144 -17.79 16.62 -3.81
N ASN A 145 -17.84 16.19 -2.54
CA ASN A 145 -19.05 16.02 -1.74
C ASN A 145 -19.10 16.94 -0.50
N PRO A 146 -19.22 18.27 -0.67
CA PRO A 146 -19.22 19.24 0.44
C PRO A 146 -20.46 19.20 1.37
N ASN A 147 -21.36 18.21 1.23
CA ASN A 147 -22.66 18.16 1.92
C ASN A 147 -22.73 17.18 3.12
N GLN A 148 -21.60 16.71 3.68
CA GLN A 148 -21.61 15.89 4.91
C GLN A 148 -21.29 16.64 6.22
N GLU A 149 -21.00 17.95 6.16
CA GLU A 149 -20.98 18.80 7.35
C GLU A 149 -22.36 19.43 7.58
N GLY A 150 -23.29 18.67 8.15
CA GLY A 150 -24.60 19.21 8.53
C GLY A 150 -25.67 18.17 8.83
N ASN A 151 -25.48 17.39 9.90
CA ASN A 151 -26.61 16.83 10.68
C ASN A 151 -26.21 16.59 12.13
#